data_AF-A0AB36H064-F1
#
_entry.id   AF-A0AB36H064-F1
#
_cell.length_a   1.000
_cell.length_b   1.000
_cell.length_c   1.000
_cell.angle_alpha   90.00
_cell.angle_beta   90.00
_cell.angle_gamma   90.00
#
_symmetry.space_group_name_H-M   'P 1'
#
loop_
_entity.id
_entity.type
_entity.pdbx_description
1 polymer ?
#
loop_
_entity_poly.entity_id
_entity_poly.type
_entity_poly.pdbx_seq_one_letter_code
_entity_poly.pdbx_strand_id
1 'polypeptide(L)'
;MSEEYKASQEDVHFDNGRADQLMRQLREASEYLHTTDSTQRSGARDQAMTEFAGPYADLFAHNTETALRDGKRLGDALSDAANELQKYKELARLEQENRQKARDWDKRDFFQQVGDSWSGKKKPETHSTGPSLRTPPPATESSSQGGEGKGGSFLENVSDMVMDTLDPARKNIKVGGPGVSKTSAIPDNLDVYFNQARTLSEDLGKKLESIQKEYQGFMENTSWGQFDIRGLLKATGDWAGKKHGGCILRTRDR
;
A
#
# COMPACT_ATOMS: atom_id res chain seq x y z
N MET A 1 -31.52 -29.53 3.84
CA MET A 1 -30.86 -28.94 2.66
C MET A 1 -29.44 -28.61 3.05
N SER A 2 -28.43 -29.29 2.48
CA SER A 2 -27.01 -29.04 2.83
C SER A 2 -26.55 -27.66 2.37
N GLU A 3 -25.54 -27.09 3.03
CA GLU A 3 -24.96 -25.79 2.66
C GLU A 3 -24.39 -25.77 1.24
N GLU A 4 -23.78 -26.88 0.80
CA GLU A 4 -23.29 -27.08 -0.57
C GLU A 4 -24.38 -26.90 -1.63
N TYR A 5 -25.60 -27.41 -1.34
CA TYR A 5 -26.74 -27.25 -2.25
C TYR A 5 -27.17 -25.78 -2.37
N LYS A 6 -27.13 -25.01 -1.28
CA LYS A 6 -27.45 -23.56 -1.34
C LYS A 6 -26.37 -22.80 -2.11
N ALA A 7 -25.09 -23.12 -1.87
CA ALA A 7 -23.98 -22.49 -2.57
C ALA A 7 -23.99 -22.74 -4.08
N SER A 8 -24.41 -23.93 -4.54
CA SER A 8 -24.44 -24.25 -5.97
C SER A 8 -25.53 -23.51 -6.76
N GLN A 9 -26.60 -23.02 -6.12
CA GLN A 9 -27.71 -22.35 -6.83
C GLN A 9 -27.38 -20.94 -7.29
N GLU A 10 -26.49 -20.23 -6.58
CA GLU A 10 -26.17 -18.82 -6.84
C GLU A 10 -24.77 -18.68 -7.43
N ASP A 11 -24.58 -17.71 -8.33
CA ASP A 11 -23.26 -17.39 -8.87
C ASP A 11 -22.36 -16.76 -7.80
N VAL A 12 -21.05 -16.96 -7.94
CA VAL A 12 -20.05 -16.32 -7.09
C VAL A 12 -20.13 -14.80 -7.25
N HIS A 13 -20.47 -14.10 -6.18
CA HIS A 13 -20.54 -12.64 -6.18
C HIS A 13 -19.14 -12.03 -5.99
N PHE A 14 -18.45 -11.85 -7.12
CA PHE A 14 -17.09 -11.32 -7.20
C PHE A 14 -16.95 -10.37 -8.41
N ASP A 15 -16.54 -9.13 -8.17
CA ASP A 15 -16.35 -8.14 -9.22
C ASP A 15 -14.95 -8.26 -9.85
N ASN A 16 -14.87 -9.05 -10.92
CA ASN A 16 -13.64 -9.26 -11.69
C ASN A 16 -13.07 -7.96 -12.28
N GLY A 17 -13.93 -7.05 -12.74
CA GLY A 17 -13.50 -5.82 -13.39
C GLY A 17 -12.85 -4.86 -12.40
N ARG A 18 -13.46 -4.68 -11.22
CA ARG A 18 -12.89 -3.88 -10.13
C ARG A 18 -11.64 -4.53 -9.55
N ALA A 19 -11.60 -5.86 -9.43
CA ALA A 19 -10.40 -6.57 -9.00
C ALA A 19 -9.21 -6.28 -9.93
N ASP A 20 -9.42 -6.31 -11.26
CA ASP A 20 -8.37 -6.00 -12.24
C ASP A 20 -7.88 -4.55 -12.14
N GLN A 21 -8.80 -3.58 -12.00
CA GLN A 21 -8.43 -2.18 -11.81
C GLN A 21 -7.65 -1.97 -10.51
N LEU A 22 -8.10 -2.57 -9.41
CA LEU A 22 -7.42 -2.48 -8.12
C LEU A 22 -6.02 -3.09 -8.17
N MET A 23 -5.85 -4.30 -8.73
CA MET A 23 -4.54 -4.94 -8.93
C MET A 23 -3.59 -4.04 -9.72
N ARG A 24 -4.09 -3.43 -10.81
CA ARG A 24 -3.30 -2.50 -11.63
C ARG A 24 -2.85 -1.30 -10.80
N GLN A 25 -3.75 -0.65 -10.07
CA GLN A 25 -3.43 0.54 -9.25
C GLN A 25 -2.42 0.21 -8.14
N LEU A 26 -2.56 -0.94 -7.48
CA LEU A 26 -1.60 -1.41 -6.48
C LEU A 26 -0.20 -1.60 -7.09
N ARG A 27 -0.11 -2.25 -8.25
CA ARG A 27 1.16 -2.42 -8.98
C ARG A 27 1.76 -1.09 -9.44
N GLU A 28 0.95 -0.15 -9.91
CA GLU A 28 1.41 1.19 -10.31
C GLU A 28 1.92 2.05 -9.15
N ALA A 29 1.41 1.83 -7.94
CA ALA A 29 1.93 2.47 -6.72
C ALA A 29 3.20 1.79 -6.20
N SER A 30 3.25 0.45 -6.25
CA SER A 30 4.45 -0.33 -5.96
C SER A 30 5.62 0.11 -6.86
N GLU A 31 5.42 0.08 -8.17
CA GLU A 31 6.45 0.46 -9.14
C GLU A 31 6.94 1.90 -8.92
N TYR A 32 6.02 2.81 -8.62
CA TYR A 32 6.35 4.20 -8.31
C TYR A 32 7.30 4.32 -7.11
N LEU A 33 7.04 3.59 -6.03
CA LEU A 33 7.89 3.58 -4.84
C LEU A 33 9.27 2.96 -5.11
N HIS A 34 9.33 1.85 -5.85
CA HIS A 34 10.58 1.18 -6.16
C HIS A 34 11.48 1.95 -7.12
N THR A 35 10.88 2.71 -8.05
CA THR A 35 11.62 3.35 -9.13
C THR A 35 11.65 4.87 -8.98
N THR A 36 10.51 5.52 -9.18
CA THR A 36 10.42 6.98 -9.32
C THR A 36 10.76 7.68 -8.01
N ASP A 37 10.08 7.31 -6.91
CA ASP A 37 10.36 7.87 -5.59
C ASP A 37 11.78 7.53 -5.16
N SER A 38 12.16 6.24 -5.20
CA SER A 38 13.50 5.82 -4.77
C SER A 38 14.61 6.57 -5.51
N THR A 39 14.51 6.73 -6.84
CA THR A 39 15.57 7.35 -7.65
C THR A 39 15.64 8.86 -7.43
N GLN A 40 14.49 9.54 -7.45
CA GLN A 40 14.45 10.99 -7.32
C GLN A 40 14.78 11.44 -5.89
N ARG A 41 14.29 10.71 -4.88
CA ARG A 41 14.56 10.98 -3.47
C ARG A 41 16.02 10.70 -3.12
N SER A 42 16.64 9.63 -3.65
CA SER A 42 18.07 9.37 -3.43
C SER A 42 18.95 10.41 -4.13
N GLY A 43 18.64 10.78 -5.37
CA GLY A 43 19.40 11.81 -6.08
C GLY A 43 19.35 13.18 -5.38
N ALA A 44 18.17 13.59 -4.91
CA ALA A 44 18.03 14.84 -4.15
C ALA A 44 18.76 14.78 -2.79
N ARG A 45 18.81 13.60 -2.15
CA ARG A 45 19.58 13.40 -0.91
C ARG A 45 21.08 13.56 -1.19
N ASP A 46 21.60 12.95 -2.24
CA ASP A 46 23.02 13.02 -2.58
C ASP A 46 23.44 14.48 -2.87
N GLN A 47 22.57 15.25 -3.52
CA GLN A 47 22.76 16.69 -3.69
C GLN A 47 22.78 17.44 -2.34
N ALA A 48 21.82 17.17 -1.45
CA ALA A 48 21.78 17.72 -0.10
C ALA A 48 23.05 17.42 0.71
N MET A 49 23.68 16.26 0.50
CA MET A 49 24.85 15.80 1.25
C MET A 49 26.21 16.29 0.74
N THR A 50 26.30 16.92 -0.44
CA THR A 50 27.59 17.25 -1.10
C THR A 50 28.53 18.08 -0.19
N GLU A 51 27.98 19.01 0.60
CA GLU A 51 28.72 19.85 1.55
C GLU A 51 28.19 19.77 2.98
N PHE A 52 27.29 18.84 3.26
CA PHE A 52 26.72 18.67 4.58
C PHE A 52 27.56 17.70 5.42
N ALA A 53 28.08 18.16 6.56
CA ALA A 53 28.88 17.36 7.47
C ALA A 53 28.58 17.69 8.93
N GLY A 54 28.92 16.76 9.83
CA GLY A 54 28.68 16.86 11.28
C GLY A 54 27.44 16.08 11.74
N PRO A 55 27.12 16.09 13.05
CA PRO A 55 26.09 15.22 13.62
C PRO A 55 24.69 15.36 13.00
N TYR A 56 24.34 16.55 12.52
CA TYR A 56 23.07 16.77 11.82
C TYR A 56 23.05 16.18 10.40
N ALA A 57 24.21 16.13 9.73
CA ALA A 57 24.34 15.45 8.44
C ALA A 57 24.14 13.94 8.62
N ASP A 58 24.66 13.37 9.71
CA ASP A 58 24.47 11.95 10.06
C ASP A 58 22.98 11.65 10.33
N LEU A 59 22.29 12.52 11.08
CA LEU A 59 20.86 12.39 11.35
C LEU A 59 20.02 12.49 10.05
N PHE A 60 20.32 13.48 9.20
CA PHE A 60 19.65 13.61 7.90
C PHE A 60 19.91 12.40 7.01
N ALA A 61 21.15 11.94 6.90
CA ALA A 61 21.51 10.76 6.13
C ALA A 61 20.77 9.52 6.64
N HIS A 62 20.73 9.30 7.96
CA HIS A 62 20.01 8.19 8.57
C HIS A 62 18.51 8.25 8.31
N ASN A 63 17.88 9.42 8.51
CA ASN A 63 16.44 9.59 8.30
C ASN A 63 16.06 9.38 6.83
N THR A 64 16.82 9.94 5.89
CA THR A 64 16.55 9.82 4.46
C THR A 64 16.76 8.39 3.95
N GLU A 65 17.77 7.67 4.45
CA GLU A 65 17.94 6.24 4.16
C GLU A 65 16.81 5.39 4.71
N THR A 66 16.35 5.70 5.93
CA THR A 66 15.21 5.02 6.56
C THR A 66 13.94 5.23 5.75
N ALA A 67 13.68 6.46 5.30
CA ALA A 67 12.53 6.75 4.44
C ALA A 67 12.58 5.99 3.11
N LEU A 68 13.77 5.88 2.49
CA LEU A 68 13.96 5.09 1.26
C LEU A 68 13.71 3.58 1.50
N ARG A 69 14.19 3.03 2.62
CA ARG A 69 13.93 1.63 3.00
C ARG A 69 12.45 1.37 3.24
N ASP A 70 11.80 2.24 4.02
CA ASP A 70 10.38 2.12 4.33
C ASP A 70 9.51 2.28 3.08
N GLY A 71 9.86 3.20 2.18
CA GLY A 71 9.20 3.34 0.88
C GLY A 71 9.26 2.06 0.04
N LYS A 72 10.42 1.40 -0.03
CA LYS A 72 10.57 0.11 -0.73
C LYS A 72 9.75 -1.01 -0.07
N ARG A 73 9.79 -1.11 1.27
CA ARG A 73 8.98 -2.09 2.03
C ARG A 73 7.48 -1.91 1.77
N LEU A 74 7.02 -0.66 1.67
CA LEU A 74 5.64 -0.34 1.29
C LEU A 74 5.34 -0.72 -0.15
N GLY A 75 6.28 -0.51 -1.07
CA GLY A 75 6.20 -0.98 -2.45
C GLY A 75 6.01 -2.49 -2.53
N ASP A 76 6.86 -3.25 -1.84
CA ASP A 76 6.79 -4.71 -1.77
C ASP A 76 5.42 -5.17 -1.25
N ALA A 77 4.93 -4.57 -0.15
CA ALA A 77 3.63 -4.92 0.43
C ALA A 77 2.45 -4.60 -0.50
N LEU A 78 2.52 -3.52 -1.30
CA LEU A 78 1.50 -3.21 -2.32
C LEU A 78 1.52 -4.22 -3.47
N SER A 79 2.71 -4.67 -3.87
CA SER A 79 2.88 -5.75 -4.85
C SER A 79 2.29 -7.07 -4.32
N ASP A 80 2.57 -7.42 -3.07
CA ASP A 80 2.03 -8.60 -2.39
C ASP A 80 0.50 -8.55 -2.32
N ALA A 81 -0.08 -7.38 -1.97
CA ALA A 81 -1.52 -7.18 -2.00
C ALA A 81 -2.13 -7.42 -3.38
N ALA A 82 -1.48 -6.96 -4.47
CA ALA A 82 -1.93 -7.25 -5.83
C ALA A 82 -1.86 -8.74 -6.15
N ASN A 83 -0.82 -9.45 -5.69
CA ASN A 83 -0.68 -10.89 -5.89
C ASN A 83 -1.72 -11.69 -5.10
N GLU A 84 -2.03 -11.29 -3.87
CA GLU A 84 -3.11 -11.90 -3.08
C GLU A 84 -4.48 -11.66 -3.71
N LEU A 85 -4.75 -10.48 -4.25
CA LEU A 85 -5.98 -10.21 -4.98
C LEU A 85 -6.07 -11.05 -6.28
N GLN A 86 -4.95 -11.28 -6.97
CA GLN A 86 -4.91 -12.18 -8.12
C GLN A 86 -5.27 -13.62 -7.73
N LYS A 87 -4.74 -14.10 -6.60
CA LYS A 87 -5.11 -15.42 -6.03
C LYS A 87 -6.60 -15.46 -5.69
N TYR A 88 -7.12 -14.42 -5.06
CA TYR A 88 -8.54 -14.33 -4.72
C TYR A 88 -9.44 -14.44 -5.95
N LYS A 89 -9.11 -13.70 -7.01
CA LYS A 89 -9.81 -13.76 -8.29
C LYS A 89 -9.81 -15.16 -8.88
N GLU A 90 -8.68 -15.86 -8.84
CA GLU A 90 -8.60 -17.23 -9.34
C GLU A 90 -9.44 -18.21 -8.51
N LEU A 91 -9.44 -18.07 -7.18
CA LEU A 91 -10.30 -18.87 -6.30
C LEU A 91 -11.79 -18.63 -6.60
N ALA A 92 -12.19 -17.38 -6.85
CA ALA A 92 -13.57 -17.04 -7.21
C ALA A 92 -13.98 -17.66 -8.54
N ARG A 93 -13.07 -17.66 -9.51
CA ARG A 93 -13.26 -18.30 -10.81
C ARG A 93 -13.43 -19.82 -10.67
N LEU A 94 -12.58 -20.47 -9.88
CA LEU A 94 -12.65 -21.92 -9.61
C LEU A 94 -13.94 -22.31 -8.89
N GLU A 95 -14.37 -21.54 -7.88
CA GLU A 95 -15.64 -21.80 -7.21
C GLU A 95 -16.82 -21.62 -8.17
N GLN A 96 -16.82 -20.60 -9.02
CA GLN A 96 -17.89 -20.41 -10.01
C GLN A 96 -17.99 -21.60 -10.97
N GLU A 97 -16.86 -22.16 -11.40
CA GLU A 97 -16.84 -23.40 -12.18
C GLU A 97 -17.39 -24.59 -11.38
N ASN A 98 -17.02 -24.73 -10.10
CA ASN A 98 -17.51 -25.80 -9.25
C ASN A 98 -19.02 -25.72 -9.06
N ARG A 99 -19.57 -24.53 -8.84
CA ARG A 99 -21.02 -24.29 -8.74
C ARG A 99 -21.76 -24.61 -10.04
N GLN A 100 -21.18 -24.29 -11.20
CA GLN A 100 -21.73 -24.70 -12.49
C GLN A 100 -21.73 -26.23 -12.66
N LYS A 101 -20.58 -26.88 -12.42
CA LYS A 101 -20.48 -28.35 -12.49
C LYS A 101 -21.43 -29.05 -11.51
N ALA A 102 -21.63 -28.48 -10.31
CA ALA A 102 -22.57 -28.97 -9.32
C ALA A 102 -24.03 -28.84 -9.80
N ARG A 103 -24.42 -27.71 -10.43
CA ARG A 103 -25.74 -27.54 -11.04
C ARG A 103 -25.98 -28.51 -12.18
N ASP A 104 -24.98 -28.73 -13.03
CA ASP A 104 -25.08 -29.66 -14.15
C ASP A 104 -25.17 -31.11 -13.67
N TRP A 105 -24.48 -31.45 -12.57
CA TRP A 105 -24.64 -32.74 -11.90
C TRP A 105 -26.05 -32.95 -11.36
N ASP A 106 -26.65 -31.91 -10.76
CA ASP A 106 -28.01 -31.96 -10.21
C ASP A 106 -29.09 -32.06 -11.30
N LYS A 107 -28.79 -31.66 -12.55
CA LYS A 107 -29.68 -31.80 -13.71
C LYS A 107 -29.59 -33.15 -14.43
N ARG A 108 -28.62 -34.01 -14.09
CA ARG A 108 -28.46 -35.32 -14.74
C ARG A 108 -29.59 -36.25 -14.34
N ASP A 109 -30.14 -36.94 -15.33
CA ASP A 109 -31.20 -37.95 -15.17
C ASP A 109 -30.77 -39.09 -14.23
N PHE A 110 -31.77 -39.72 -13.59
CA PHE A 110 -31.58 -40.84 -12.66
C PHE A 110 -30.62 -41.90 -13.21
N PHE A 111 -30.79 -42.31 -14.48
CA PHE A 111 -29.96 -43.33 -15.14
C PHE A 111 -28.48 -42.94 -15.32
N GLN A 112 -28.18 -41.65 -15.48
CA GLN A 112 -26.80 -41.17 -15.55
C GLN A 112 -26.15 -41.13 -14.17
N GLN A 113 -26.89 -40.79 -13.12
CA GLN A 113 -26.39 -40.85 -11.73
C GLN A 113 -26.07 -42.27 -11.27
N VAL A 114 -26.83 -43.29 -11.69
CA VAL A 114 -26.52 -44.69 -11.36
C VAL A 114 -25.22 -45.14 -12.04
N GLY A 115 -25.00 -44.77 -13.31
CA GLY A 115 -23.75 -45.06 -14.03
C GLY A 115 -22.54 -44.30 -13.48
N ASP A 116 -22.73 -43.05 -13.05
CA ASP A 116 -21.68 -42.26 -12.40
C ASP A 116 -21.32 -42.80 -11.00
N SER A 117 -22.31 -43.27 -10.23
CA SER A 117 -22.07 -43.96 -8.95
C SER A 117 -21.30 -45.27 -9.11
N TRP A 118 -21.55 -46.01 -10.19
CA TRP A 118 -20.84 -47.26 -10.49
C TRP A 118 -19.42 -47.05 -11.03
N SER A 119 -19.16 -45.87 -11.61
CA SER A 119 -17.82 -45.45 -12.09
C SER A 119 -17.02 -44.61 -11.09
N GLY A 120 -17.55 -44.36 -9.89
CA GLY A 120 -16.85 -43.68 -8.81
C GLY A 120 -16.72 -42.15 -8.96
N LYS A 121 -17.46 -41.53 -9.89
CA LYS A 121 -17.43 -40.07 -10.05
C LYS A 121 -18.21 -39.40 -8.92
N LYS A 122 -17.65 -38.32 -8.35
CA LYS A 122 -18.27 -37.54 -7.26
C LYS A 122 -18.67 -36.14 -7.73
N LYS A 123 -19.69 -35.59 -7.06
CA LYS A 123 -20.12 -34.19 -7.22
C LYS A 123 -18.97 -33.25 -6.80
N PRO A 124 -18.72 -32.15 -7.53
CA PRO A 124 -17.76 -31.13 -7.10
C PRO A 124 -18.20 -30.48 -5.79
N GLU A 125 -17.24 -30.23 -4.90
CA GLU A 125 -17.47 -29.50 -3.65
C GLU A 125 -17.66 -28.00 -3.96
N THR A 126 -18.62 -27.36 -3.27
CA THR A 126 -18.93 -25.94 -3.39
C THR A 126 -18.95 -25.29 -2.02
N HIS A 127 -18.47 -24.06 -1.94
CA HIS A 127 -18.35 -23.31 -0.69
C HIS A 127 -19.21 -22.05 -0.71
N SER A 128 -20.00 -21.87 0.36
CA SER A 128 -20.83 -20.69 0.56
C SER A 128 -20.00 -19.42 0.76
N THR A 129 -18.85 -19.53 1.42
CA THR A 129 -17.93 -18.42 1.72
C THR A 129 -16.56 -18.62 1.08
N GLY A 130 -16.03 -17.56 0.48
CA GLY A 130 -14.66 -17.54 -0.06
C GLY A 130 -13.58 -17.34 1.02
N PRO A 131 -12.30 -17.23 0.60
CA PRO A 131 -11.17 -17.08 1.51
C PRO A 131 -11.19 -15.73 2.25
N SER A 132 -10.46 -15.66 3.37
CA SER A 132 -10.14 -14.40 4.04
C SER A 132 -8.66 -14.09 3.85
N LEU A 133 -8.37 -13.08 3.03
CA LEU A 133 -7.02 -12.67 2.66
C LEU A 133 -6.71 -11.30 3.26
N ARG A 134 -5.53 -11.19 3.87
CA ARG A 134 -5.07 -9.96 4.52
C ARG A 134 -3.60 -9.74 4.24
N THR A 135 -3.27 -8.57 3.72
CA THR A 135 -1.88 -8.12 3.59
C THR A 135 -1.59 -7.13 4.72
N PRO A 136 -0.76 -7.49 5.70
CA PRO A 136 -0.43 -6.57 6.79
C PRO A 136 0.41 -5.40 6.26
N PRO A 137 0.36 -4.23 6.92
CA PRO A 137 1.36 -3.19 6.67
C PRO A 137 2.76 -3.74 7.00
N PRO A 138 3.80 -3.37 6.24
CA PRO A 138 5.17 -3.76 6.57
C PRO A 138 5.62 -3.10 7.87
N ALA A 139 6.55 -3.74 8.57
CA ALA A 139 7.21 -3.11 9.71
C ALA A 139 8.07 -1.95 9.22
N THR A 140 7.71 -0.73 9.60
CA THR A 140 8.51 0.48 9.37
C THR A 140 9.28 0.84 10.63
N GLU A 141 10.46 1.44 10.48
CA GLU A 141 11.30 1.84 11.63
C GLU A 141 10.62 2.95 12.46
N SER A 142 9.63 3.65 11.89
CA SER A 142 8.75 4.57 12.62
C SER A 142 7.77 3.87 13.58
N SER A 143 7.52 2.56 13.41
CA SER A 143 6.61 1.77 14.28
C SER A 143 7.30 1.10 15.48
N SER A 144 8.64 1.07 15.55
CA SER A 144 9.37 0.30 16.56
C SER A 144 9.81 1.10 17.80
N GLN A 145 9.65 2.42 17.82
CA GLN A 145 10.11 3.25 18.94
C GLN A 145 8.95 3.64 19.85
N GLY A 146 8.60 2.71 20.75
CA GLY A 146 7.74 2.98 21.90
C GLY A 146 8.43 3.94 22.87
N GLY A 147 8.19 5.23 22.67
CA GLY A 147 8.51 6.30 23.60
C GLY A 147 7.50 7.42 23.40
N GLU A 148 6.95 7.96 24.48
CA GLU A 148 6.03 9.10 24.49
C GLU A 148 6.73 10.33 23.88
N GLY A 149 6.69 10.43 22.56
CA GLY A 149 7.18 11.53 21.76
C GLY A 149 6.33 11.57 20.50
N LYS A 150 5.77 12.75 20.20
CA LYS A 150 4.85 12.98 19.07
C LYS A 150 5.38 12.30 17.81
N GLY A 151 4.68 11.29 17.32
CA GLY A 151 4.94 10.66 16.03
C GLY A 151 4.67 11.65 14.90
N GLY A 152 5.68 12.46 14.58
CA GLY A 152 5.71 13.33 13.42
C GLY A 152 5.94 12.50 12.16
N SER A 153 5.26 12.86 11.07
CA SER A 153 5.57 12.30 9.75
C SER A 153 7.05 12.52 9.41
N PHE A 154 7.67 11.69 8.56
CA PHE A 154 9.03 11.94 8.05
C PHE A 154 9.19 13.38 7.53
N LEU A 155 8.19 13.90 6.82
CA LEU A 155 8.21 15.29 6.34
C LEU A 155 8.14 16.30 7.48
N GLU A 156 7.47 16.00 8.59
CA GLU A 156 7.32 16.86 9.77
C GLU A 156 8.63 16.93 10.56
N ASN A 157 9.24 15.78 10.84
CA ASN A 157 10.52 15.70 11.57
C ASN A 157 11.67 16.37 10.81
N VAL A 158 11.66 16.29 9.48
CA VAL A 158 12.72 16.88 8.67
C VAL A 158 12.39 18.34 8.28
N SER A 159 11.11 18.71 8.14
CA SER A 159 10.71 20.13 7.96
C SER A 159 10.96 20.96 9.22
N ASP A 160 10.75 20.42 10.42
CA ASP A 160 11.10 21.10 11.68
C ASP A 160 12.60 21.41 11.74
N MET A 161 13.46 20.52 11.22
CA MET A 161 14.90 20.73 11.12
C MET A 161 15.27 21.82 10.10
N VAL A 162 14.55 21.91 8.98
CA VAL A 162 14.80 22.91 7.92
C VAL A 162 14.39 24.30 8.36
N MET A 163 13.22 24.42 8.98
CA MET A 163 12.70 25.70 9.48
C MET A 163 13.62 26.29 10.55
N ASP A 164 14.23 25.44 11.40
CA ASP A 164 15.21 25.89 12.41
C ASP A 164 16.56 26.29 11.79
N THR A 165 16.92 25.77 10.61
CA THR A 165 18.14 26.16 9.86
C THR A 165 17.99 27.40 8.97
N LEU A 166 16.80 27.64 8.40
CA LEU A 166 16.59 28.74 7.44
C LEU A 166 16.58 30.13 8.11
N ASP A 167 16.14 30.24 9.36
CA ASP A 167 16.03 31.52 10.07
C ASP A 167 17.39 32.11 10.55
N PRO A 168 18.32 31.33 11.13
CA PRO A 168 19.65 31.83 11.50
C PRO A 168 20.63 31.89 10.32
N ALA A 169 20.52 31.01 9.31
CA ALA A 169 21.43 31.01 8.14
C ALA A 169 21.24 32.23 7.24
N ARG A 170 20.01 32.79 7.14
CA ARG A 170 19.74 34.03 6.39
C ARG A 170 20.38 35.28 7.00
N LYS A 171 20.75 35.26 8.29
CA LYS A 171 21.23 36.45 9.02
C LYS A 171 22.75 36.52 9.20
N ASN A 172 23.49 35.43 9.02
CA ASN A 172 24.92 35.35 9.40
C ASN A 172 25.86 34.81 8.31
N ILE A 173 25.70 35.21 7.05
CA ILE A 173 26.74 34.95 6.03
C ILE A 173 27.93 35.89 6.29
N LYS A 174 28.89 35.44 7.11
CA LYS A 174 30.28 35.93 7.06
C LYS A 174 31.10 34.89 6.30
N VAL A 175 31.29 35.17 5.01
CA VAL A 175 32.26 34.50 4.14
C VAL A 175 33.68 34.79 4.65
N GLY A 176 34.51 33.76 4.83
CA GLY A 176 35.95 33.98 5.04
C GLY A 176 36.78 32.74 5.36
N GLY A 177 37.77 32.46 4.49
CA GLY A 177 39.01 31.75 4.85
C GLY A 177 39.35 30.53 3.98
N PRO A 178 40.55 30.46 3.35
CA PRO A 178 41.01 29.26 2.66
C PRO A 178 41.32 28.14 3.68
N GLY A 179 40.67 26.98 3.52
CA GLY A 179 40.76 25.84 4.44
C GLY A 179 39.50 25.54 5.26
N VAL A 180 38.33 26.01 4.83
CA VAL A 180 37.04 25.75 5.51
C VAL A 180 36.71 24.26 5.56
N SER A 181 36.86 23.69 6.76
CA SER A 181 36.28 22.43 7.17
C SER A 181 34.75 22.56 7.05
N LYS A 182 34.09 21.63 6.33
CA LYS A 182 32.64 21.60 6.10
C LYS A 182 31.87 21.74 7.44
N THR A 183 31.16 22.86 7.67
CA THR A 183 30.52 23.10 8.99
C THR A 183 29.07 23.57 8.98
N SER A 184 28.37 23.66 7.84
CA SER A 184 26.89 23.81 7.79
C SER A 184 26.40 23.44 6.39
N ALA A 185 25.26 22.77 6.27
CA ALA A 185 24.66 22.42 4.97
C ALA A 185 24.49 23.67 4.09
N ILE A 186 24.53 23.49 2.75
CA ILE A 186 24.04 24.52 1.82
C ILE A 186 22.51 24.52 1.93
N PRO A 187 21.87 25.60 2.42
CA PRO A 187 20.42 25.62 2.62
C PRO A 187 19.64 25.33 1.34
N ASP A 188 20.10 25.84 0.20
CA ASP A 188 19.45 25.62 -1.11
C ASP A 188 19.39 24.13 -1.49
N ASN A 189 20.42 23.33 -1.17
CA ASN A 189 20.43 21.91 -1.49
C ASN A 189 19.48 21.10 -0.59
N LEU A 190 19.32 21.52 0.66
CA LEU A 190 18.30 20.98 1.55
C LEU A 190 16.90 21.31 1.00
N ASP A 191 16.63 22.55 0.63
CA ASP A 191 15.34 22.97 0.07
C ASP A 191 14.96 22.18 -1.19
N VAL A 192 15.92 21.88 -2.06
CA VAL A 192 15.71 21.00 -3.22
C VAL A 192 15.22 19.61 -2.78
N TYR A 193 15.84 19.02 -1.76
CA TYR A 193 15.40 17.74 -1.21
C TYR A 193 13.95 17.79 -0.70
N PHE A 194 13.59 18.82 0.07
CA PHE A 194 12.23 18.93 0.63
C PHE A 194 11.16 19.11 -0.43
N ASN A 195 11.42 19.99 -1.40
CA ASN A 195 10.49 20.21 -2.50
C ASN A 195 10.30 18.95 -3.35
N GLN A 196 11.38 18.21 -3.60
CA GLN A 196 11.32 16.93 -4.30
C GLN A 196 10.54 15.88 -3.49
N ALA A 197 10.88 15.71 -2.20
CA ALA A 197 10.22 14.77 -1.31
C ALA A 197 8.72 15.05 -1.17
N ARG A 198 8.33 16.32 -1.11
CA ARG A 198 6.93 16.76 -1.07
C ARG A 198 6.20 16.43 -2.36
N THR A 199 6.79 16.74 -3.51
CA THR A 199 6.19 16.45 -4.82
C THR A 199 5.93 14.95 -4.97
N LEU A 200 6.90 14.13 -4.58
CA LEU A 200 6.77 12.68 -4.61
C LEU A 200 5.65 12.16 -3.69
N SER A 201 5.56 12.72 -2.48
CA SER A 201 4.49 12.44 -1.53
C SER A 201 3.10 12.82 -2.07
N GLU A 202 2.97 13.96 -2.74
CA GLU A 202 1.71 14.41 -3.36
C GLU A 202 1.27 13.45 -4.48
N ASP A 203 2.20 12.99 -5.31
CA ASP A 203 1.92 12.04 -6.39
C ASP A 203 1.54 10.65 -5.86
N LEU A 204 2.22 10.15 -4.82
CA LEU A 204 1.79 8.93 -4.12
C LEU A 204 0.40 9.12 -3.50
N GLY A 205 0.11 10.30 -2.96
CA GLY A 205 -1.21 10.67 -2.44
C GLY A 205 -2.33 10.52 -3.46
N LYS A 206 -2.11 10.92 -4.71
CA LYS A 206 -3.08 10.77 -5.83
C LYS A 206 -3.27 9.30 -6.22
N LYS A 207 -2.19 8.52 -6.21
CA LYS A 207 -2.26 7.07 -6.45
C LYS A 207 -3.07 6.38 -5.36
N LEU A 208 -2.87 6.74 -4.09
CA LEU A 208 -3.63 6.20 -2.97
C LEU A 208 -5.12 6.52 -3.03
N GLU A 209 -5.50 7.74 -3.43
CA GLU A 209 -6.91 8.09 -3.65
C GLU A 209 -7.55 7.20 -4.74
N SER A 210 -6.80 6.93 -5.81
CA SER A 210 -7.26 6.02 -6.88
C SER A 210 -7.42 4.59 -6.37
N ILE A 211 -6.44 4.08 -5.60
CA ILE A 211 -6.52 2.75 -4.98
C ILE A 211 -7.70 2.66 -4.01
N GLN A 212 -7.91 3.66 -3.15
CA GLN A 212 -8.99 3.68 -2.17
C GLN A 212 -10.37 3.64 -2.86
N LYS A 213 -10.54 4.38 -3.96
CA LYS A 213 -11.76 4.37 -4.76
C LYS A 213 -12.03 2.99 -5.35
N GLU A 214 -11.03 2.36 -5.97
CA GLU A 214 -11.21 1.02 -6.55
C GLU A 214 -11.40 -0.05 -5.47
N TYR A 215 -10.71 0.07 -4.33
CA TYR A 215 -10.89 -0.82 -3.18
C TYR A 215 -12.31 -0.73 -2.62
N GLN A 216 -12.85 0.47 -2.45
CA GLN A 216 -14.24 0.65 -2.00
C GLN A 216 -15.22 0.04 -3.00
N GLY A 217 -15.08 0.36 -4.29
CA GLY A 217 -15.96 -0.20 -5.33
C GLY A 217 -15.88 -1.72 -5.42
N PHE A 218 -14.69 -2.30 -5.25
CA PHE A 218 -14.51 -3.75 -5.19
C PHE A 218 -15.23 -4.36 -3.99
N MET A 219 -15.07 -3.79 -2.79
CA MET A 219 -15.70 -4.30 -1.56
C MET A 219 -17.23 -4.16 -1.57
N GLU A 220 -17.77 -3.16 -2.26
CA GLU A 220 -19.22 -2.98 -2.42
C GLU A 220 -19.87 -4.02 -3.36
N ASN A 221 -19.10 -4.56 -4.31
CA ASN A 221 -19.58 -5.48 -5.35
C ASN A 221 -19.00 -6.90 -5.23
N THR A 222 -18.36 -7.22 -4.10
CA THR A 222 -17.78 -8.53 -3.82
C THR A 222 -18.13 -8.97 -2.41
N SER A 223 -18.83 -10.10 -2.29
CA SER A 223 -19.25 -10.66 -1.00
C SER A 223 -18.77 -12.10 -0.78
N TRP A 224 -18.20 -12.73 -1.80
CA TRP A 224 -17.69 -14.09 -1.73
C TRP A 224 -16.29 -14.15 -1.08
N GLY A 225 -16.17 -13.78 0.20
CA GLY A 225 -14.91 -13.79 0.96
C GLY A 225 -14.50 -12.42 1.49
N GLN A 226 -13.27 -12.29 1.98
CA GLN A 226 -12.73 -11.05 2.54
C GLN A 226 -11.36 -10.71 1.96
N PHE A 227 -11.15 -9.43 1.66
CA PHE A 227 -9.86 -8.89 1.23
C PHE A 227 -9.55 -7.60 2.02
N ASP A 228 -8.63 -7.69 2.97
CA ASP A 228 -8.25 -6.58 3.86
C ASP A 228 -6.84 -6.07 3.58
N ILE A 229 -6.77 -4.85 3.07
CA ILE A 229 -5.54 -4.07 2.89
C ILE A 229 -5.62 -2.71 3.58
N ARG A 230 -6.61 -2.48 4.45
CA ARG A 230 -6.86 -1.16 5.06
C ARG A 230 -5.68 -0.66 5.88
N GLY A 231 -5.05 -1.58 6.63
CA GLY A 231 -3.85 -1.28 7.40
C GLY A 231 -2.68 -0.86 6.50
N LEU A 232 -2.51 -1.52 5.36
CA LEU A 232 -1.50 -1.17 4.37
C LEU A 232 -1.76 0.21 3.77
N LEU A 233 -2.99 0.49 3.30
CA LEU A 233 -3.35 1.79 2.74
C LEU A 233 -3.13 2.93 3.74
N LYS A 234 -3.46 2.70 5.01
CA LYS A 234 -3.18 3.65 6.10
C LYS A 234 -1.69 3.89 6.26
N ALA A 235 -0.88 2.82 6.35
CA ALA A 235 0.56 2.94 6.52
C ALA A 235 1.23 3.67 5.34
N THR A 236 0.82 3.38 4.11
CA THR A 236 1.31 4.10 2.92
C THR A 236 0.90 5.58 2.94
N GLY A 237 -0.32 5.90 3.37
CA GLY A 237 -0.78 7.28 3.53
C GLY A 237 -0.05 8.06 4.64
N ASP A 238 0.20 7.41 5.78
CA ASP A 238 0.97 7.97 6.89
C ASP A 238 2.42 8.27 6.46
N TRP A 239 3.05 7.34 5.73
CA TRP A 239 4.39 7.52 5.16
C TRP A 239 4.44 8.65 4.12
N ALA A 240 3.43 8.76 3.25
CA ALA A 240 3.31 9.85 2.29
C ALA A 240 3.16 11.24 2.95
N GLY A 241 2.88 11.31 4.25
CA GLY A 241 2.71 12.56 4.99
C GLY A 241 1.28 13.09 5.03
N LYS A 242 0.28 12.27 4.67
CA LYS A 242 -1.13 12.61 4.91
C LYS A 242 -1.53 12.24 6.34
N LYS A 243 -1.23 13.10 7.31
CA LYS A 243 -2.11 13.18 8.50
C LYS A 243 -3.40 13.85 8.03
N HIS A 244 -4.47 13.07 7.91
CA HIS A 244 -5.79 13.51 7.49
C HIS A 244 -6.27 14.73 8.29
N GLY A 245 -6.21 15.91 7.67
CA GLY A 245 -7.21 16.95 7.89
C GLY A 245 -8.50 16.55 7.17
N GLY A 246 -9.36 15.79 7.86
CA GLY A 246 -10.81 15.72 7.64
C GLY A 246 -11.35 15.16 6.31
N CYS A 247 -11.81 13.90 6.32
CA CYS A 247 -13.11 13.51 5.73
C CYS A 247 -13.50 12.10 6.25
N ILE A 248 -14.19 12.02 7.38
CA ILE A 248 -15.61 11.58 7.48
C ILE A 248 -15.87 10.19 6.87
N LEU A 249 -15.60 9.14 7.64
CA LEU A 249 -16.54 8.02 7.76
C LEU A 249 -17.32 8.24 9.07
N ARG A 250 -18.38 9.06 8.99
CA ARG A 250 -19.47 8.97 9.97
C ARG A 250 -20.19 7.67 9.65
N THR A 251 -20.05 6.68 10.52
CA THR A 251 -21.06 5.66 10.69
C THR A 251 -22.39 6.39 10.98
N ARG A 252 -23.36 6.21 10.09
CA ARG A 252 -24.76 6.43 10.42
C ARG A 252 -25.15 5.30 11.36
N ASP A 253 -25.20 5.60 12.65
CA ASP A 253 -26.13 4.92 13.54
C ASP A 253 -27.25 5.90 13.86
N ARG A 254 -28.41 5.62 13.28
CA ARG A 254 -29.71 5.95 13.84
C ARG A 254 -30.62 4.77 13.57
#